data_AF-A0A2H1ICN6-F1
#
_entry.id   AF-A0A2H1ICN6-F1
#
_cell.length_a   1.000
_cell.length_b   1.000
_cell.length_c   1.000
_cell.angle_alpha   90.00
_cell.angle_beta   90.00
_cell.angle_gamma   90.00
#
_symmetry.space_group_name_H-M   'P 1'
#
loop_
_entity.id
_entity.type
_entity.pdbx_description
1 polymer ?
#
loop_
_entity_poly.entity_id
_entity_poly.type
_entity_poly.pdbx_seq_one_letter_code
_entity_poly.pdbx_strand_id
1 'polypeptide(L)'
;MCLVALLVVAEQRPSGFRQHCCLDSEVTWSATDESRISVQHVLGDAPVDVSYNLHPDGRIQSLVFDRWGDPRNSGTFGWHPFGGEITGYRTFGGLNIPSSGRLGWNFGIDRWPDQEFFRYEITELRTI
;
A
#
# COMPACT_ATOMS: atom_id res chain seq x y z
N MET A 1 1.20 7.04 -18.13
CA MET A 1 2.26 6.72 -17.16
C MET A 1 1.57 5.99 -16.01
N CYS A 2 1.54 4.66 -16.05
CA CYS A 2 0.76 3.85 -15.12
C CYS A 2 1.68 3.51 -13.93
N LEU A 3 1.49 4.16 -12.79
CA LEU A 3 2.24 3.86 -11.58
C LEU A 3 1.66 2.57 -11.00
N VAL A 4 2.25 1.43 -11.32
CA VAL A 4 1.85 0.13 -10.76
C VAL A 4 2.32 0.10 -9.30
N ALA A 5 1.43 0.48 -8.38
CA ALA A 5 1.60 0.22 -6.96
C ALA A 5 1.28 -1.25 -6.70
N LEU A 6 2.26 -2.13 -6.94
CA LEU A 6 2.16 -3.54 -6.57
C LEU A 6 2.41 -3.68 -5.06
N LEU A 7 1.44 -3.30 -4.23
CA LEU A 7 1.44 -3.71 -2.83
C LEU A 7 0.79 -5.09 -2.77
N VAL A 8 1.62 -6.14 -2.73
CA VAL A 8 1.17 -7.51 -2.48
C VAL A 8 0.57 -7.55 -1.07
N VAL A 9 -0.77 -7.52 -0.98
CA VAL A 9 -1.48 -7.87 0.24
C VAL A 9 -1.24 -9.37 0.46
N ALA A 10 -0.27 -9.69 1.31
CA ALA A 10 -0.02 -11.06 1.73
C ALA A 10 -1.20 -11.55 2.59
N GLU A 11 -2.16 -12.22 1.97
CA GLU A 11 -3.28 -12.86 2.64
C GLU A 11 -2.96 -14.35 2.83
N GLN A 12 -2.74 -14.75 4.08
CA GLN A 12 -2.73 -16.15 4.51
C GLN A 12 -4.13 -16.50 5.01
N ARG A 13 -5.02 -17.01 4.14
CA ARG A 13 -6.32 -17.60 4.52
C ARG A 13 -6.77 -18.70 3.53
N PRO A 14 -7.70 -19.60 3.95
CA PRO A 14 -7.67 -21.03 3.65
C PRO A 14 -8.11 -21.39 2.22
N SER A 15 -7.67 -22.58 1.79
CA SER A 15 -7.85 -23.22 0.49
C SER A 15 -9.07 -22.78 -0.33
N GLY A 16 -8.82 -22.19 -1.51
CA GLY A 16 -9.83 -22.04 -2.56
C GLY A 16 -9.69 -20.86 -3.52
N PHE A 17 -8.83 -19.88 -3.26
CA PHE A 17 -8.79 -18.64 -4.06
C PHE A 17 -7.96 -18.80 -5.34
N ARG A 18 -8.60 -18.74 -6.51
CA ARG A 18 -7.91 -18.60 -7.80
C ARG A 18 -7.27 -17.20 -7.86
N GLN A 19 -6.00 -17.15 -8.23
CA GLN A 19 -5.33 -15.90 -8.61
C GLN A 19 -5.99 -15.35 -9.89
N HIS A 20 -7.06 -14.56 -9.75
CA HIS A 20 -7.42 -13.61 -10.79
C HIS A 20 -6.49 -12.40 -10.60
N CYS A 21 -5.63 -12.19 -11.59
CA CYS A 21 -4.86 -10.97 -11.71
C CYS A 21 -5.83 -9.77 -11.60
N CYS A 22 -5.47 -8.71 -10.88
CA CYS A 22 -6.30 -7.53 -10.60
C CYS A 22 -6.60 -6.65 -11.85
N LEU A 23 -6.72 -7.26 -13.03
CA LEU A 23 -6.91 -6.59 -14.31
C LEU A 23 -8.39 -6.30 -14.61
N ASP A 24 -9.33 -6.92 -13.89
CA ASP A 24 -10.78 -6.73 -14.07
C ASP A 24 -11.40 -5.74 -13.07
N SER A 25 -10.65 -5.23 -12.10
CA SER A 25 -11.15 -4.23 -11.15
C SER A 25 -11.02 -2.83 -11.77
N GLU A 26 -12.15 -2.15 -11.97
CA GLU A 26 -12.16 -0.73 -12.33
C GLU A 26 -11.45 0.07 -11.23
N VAL A 27 -10.34 0.72 -11.58
CA VAL A 27 -9.56 1.54 -10.65
C VAL A 27 -9.99 2.99 -10.83
N THR A 28 -10.58 3.58 -9.80
CA THR A 28 -10.97 5.00 -9.80
C THR A 28 -9.89 5.83 -9.11
N TRP A 29 -9.43 6.88 -9.78
CA TRP A 29 -8.46 7.84 -9.25
C TRP A 29 -9.15 9.17 -8.98
N SER A 30 -8.84 9.77 -7.83
CA SER A 30 -9.25 11.14 -7.53
C SER A 30 -8.09 11.90 -6.90
N ALA A 31 -8.03 13.21 -7.14
CA ALA A 31 -7.10 14.10 -6.49
C ALA A 31 -7.89 15.11 -5.66
N THR A 32 -7.55 15.25 -4.38
CA THR A 32 -8.15 16.29 -3.52
C THR A 32 -7.40 17.61 -3.68
N ASP A 33 -6.08 17.53 -3.85
CA ASP A 33 -5.18 18.64 -4.11
C ASP A 33 -3.90 18.13 -4.80
N GLU A 34 -2.93 19.00 -5.06
CA GLU A 34 -1.67 18.67 -5.74
C GLU A 34 -0.80 17.65 -4.98
N SER A 35 -1.03 17.50 -3.68
CA SER A 35 -0.28 16.63 -2.78
C SER A 35 -1.03 15.36 -2.36
N ARG A 36 -2.31 15.21 -2.74
CA ARG A 36 -3.17 14.12 -2.26
C ARG A 36 -3.95 13.44 -3.37
N ILE A 37 -3.68 12.15 -3.53
CA ILE A 37 -4.36 11.27 -4.49
C ILE A 37 -5.02 10.12 -3.72
N SER A 38 -6.25 9.78 -4.09
CA SER A 38 -6.94 8.58 -3.61
C SER A 38 -7.18 7.61 -4.76
N VAL A 39 -7.01 6.32 -4.47
CA VAL A 39 -7.21 5.21 -5.40
C VAL A 39 -8.22 4.27 -4.82
N GLN A 40 -9.29 4.03 -5.56
CA GLN A 40 -10.36 3.13 -5.16
C GLN A 40 -10.38 1.97 -6.13
N HIS A 41 -10.38 0.75 -5.61
CA HIS A 41 -10.53 -0.47 -6.40
C HIS A 41 -11.17 -1.57 -5.54
N VAL A 42 -11.50 -2.69 -6.15
CA VAL A 42 -12.08 -3.83 -5.46
C VAL A 42 -11.12 -5.01 -5.53
N LEU A 43 -10.79 -5.59 -4.37
CA LEU A 43 -10.04 -6.84 -4.24
C LEU A 43 -11.01 -7.96 -3.84
N GLY A 44 -11.42 -8.78 -4.79
CA GLY A 44 -12.50 -9.77 -4.58
C GLY A 44 -13.83 -9.06 -4.34
N ASP A 45 -14.34 -9.14 -3.12
CA ASP A 45 -15.56 -8.43 -2.69
C ASP A 45 -15.25 -7.25 -1.75
N ALA A 46 -13.96 -7.01 -1.46
CA ALA A 46 -13.53 -5.96 -0.52
C ALA A 46 -13.17 -4.67 -1.27
N PRO A 47 -13.89 -3.55 -1.04
CA PRO A 47 -13.44 -2.25 -1.52
C PRO A 47 -12.15 -1.86 -0.81
N VAL A 48 -11.21 -1.29 -1.56
CA VAL A 48 -9.93 -0.81 -1.07
C VAL A 48 -9.73 0.62 -1.52
N ASP A 49 -9.70 1.52 -0.53
CA ASP A 49 -9.38 2.92 -0.68
C ASP A 49 -7.95 3.16 -0.17
N VAL A 50 -7.07 3.61 -1.07
CA VAL A 50 -5.68 3.96 -0.74
C VAL A 50 -5.49 5.45 -0.92
N SER A 51 -5.09 6.13 0.15
CA SER A 51 -4.72 7.54 0.13
C SER A 51 -3.20 7.68 0.06
N TYR A 52 -2.72 8.50 -0.87
CA TYR A 52 -1.31 8.82 -1.06
C TYR A 52 -1.06 10.29 -0.74
N ASN A 53 0.03 10.56 -0.02
CA ASN A 53 0.60 11.91 0.06
C ASN A 53 1.83 11.99 -0.84
N LEU A 54 1.91 13.07 -1.61
CA LEU A 54 2.95 13.31 -2.59
C LEU A 54 3.82 14.50 -2.17
N HIS A 55 5.10 14.38 -2.48
CA HIS A 55 6.03 15.50 -2.50
C HIS A 55 5.73 16.39 -3.73
N PRO A 56 6.04 17.71 -3.71
CA PRO A 56 5.81 18.60 -4.85
C PRO A 56 6.45 18.18 -6.19
N ASP A 57 7.43 17.28 -6.17
CA ASP A 57 8.03 16.70 -7.38
C ASP A 57 7.29 15.46 -7.92
N GLY A 58 6.14 15.12 -7.32
CA GLY A 58 5.28 14.00 -7.69
C GLY A 58 5.66 12.66 -7.08
N ARG A 59 6.68 12.58 -6.22
CA ARG A 59 7.04 11.32 -5.52
C ARG A 59 6.07 11.03 -4.39
N ILE A 60 5.71 9.76 -4.21
CA ILE A 60 4.97 9.30 -3.02
C ILE A 60 5.85 9.45 -1.78
N GLN A 61 5.34 10.12 -0.76
CA GLN A 61 5.96 10.21 0.56
C GLN A 61 5.37 9.22 1.54
N SER A 62 4.05 9.04 1.50
CA SER A 62 3.35 8.09 2.36
C SER A 62 2.07 7.57 1.70
N LEU A 63 1.59 6.46 2.23
CA LEU A 63 0.32 5.87 1.85
C LEU A 63 -0.40 5.32 3.08
N VAL A 64 -1.73 5.31 3.04
CA VAL A 64 -2.59 4.69 4.06
C VAL A 64 -3.82 4.05 3.42
N PHE A 65 -4.22 2.91 3.96
CA PHE A 65 -5.41 2.15 3.58
C PHE A 65 -5.86 1.28 4.77
N ASP A 66 -7.05 0.71 4.72
CA ASP A 66 -7.49 -0.24 5.74
C ASP A 66 -7.03 -1.66 5.42
N ARG A 67 -6.45 -2.33 6.41
CA ARG A 67 -6.01 -3.72 6.33
C ARG A 67 -6.72 -4.55 7.39
N TRP A 68 -7.20 -5.72 7.00
CA TRP A 68 -7.77 -6.70 7.92
C TRP A 68 -6.67 -7.31 8.81
N GLY A 69 -6.88 -7.31 10.13
CA GLY A 69 -5.91 -7.86 11.07
C GLY A 69 -6.34 -7.74 12.53
N ASP A 70 -5.42 -8.13 13.42
CA ASP A 70 -5.53 -7.95 14.87
C ASP A 70 -4.20 -7.38 15.39
N PRO A 71 -3.95 -6.08 15.20
CA PRO A 71 -2.67 -5.46 15.54
C PRO A 71 -2.34 -5.50 17.03
N ARG A 72 -3.34 -5.76 17.88
CA ARG A 72 -3.18 -5.86 19.34
C ARG A 72 -3.01 -7.28 19.83
N ASN A 73 -3.06 -8.28 18.94
CA ASN A 73 -3.02 -9.70 19.29
C ASN A 73 -4.03 -10.06 20.40
N SER A 74 -5.24 -9.54 20.25
CA SER A 74 -6.36 -9.68 21.19
C SER A 74 -7.25 -10.91 20.92
N GLY A 75 -7.05 -11.57 19.78
CA GLY A 75 -7.94 -12.59 19.23
C GLY A 75 -9.13 -12.03 18.43
N THR A 76 -9.28 -10.71 18.35
CA THR A 76 -10.36 -10.05 17.61
C THR A 76 -9.82 -9.39 16.36
N PHE A 77 -10.32 -9.82 15.20
CA PHE A 77 -9.92 -9.29 13.91
C PHE A 77 -10.89 -8.20 13.43
N GLY A 78 -10.35 -7.18 12.77
CA GLY A 78 -11.12 -6.08 12.19
C GLY A 78 -10.34 -5.36 11.10
N TRP A 79 -10.98 -4.34 10.52
CA TRP A 79 -10.32 -3.38 9.63
C TRP A 79 -9.58 -2.34 10.44
N HIS A 80 -8.30 -2.14 10.13
CA HIS A 80 -7.43 -1.20 10.82
C HIS A 80 -6.62 -0.37 9.82
N PRO A 81 -6.36 0.92 10.12
CA PRO A 81 -5.46 1.71 9.32
C PRO A 81 -4.08 1.06 9.24
N PHE A 82 -3.58 0.92 8.02
CA PHE A 82 -2.27 0.40 7.71
C PHE A 82 -1.62 1.30 6.67
N GLY A 83 -0.38 1.64 6.88
CA GLY A 83 0.28 2.63 6.05
C GLY A 83 1.72 2.81 6.42
N GLY A 84 2.36 3.78 5.78
CA GLY A 84 3.78 3.96 5.97
C GLY A 84 4.38 5.04 5.13
N GLU A 85 5.70 5.16 5.28
CA GLU A 85 6.52 6.15 4.61
C GLU A 85 7.44 5.49 3.60
N ILE A 86 7.61 6.18 2.48
CA ILE A 86 8.63 5.87 1.48
C ILE A 86 9.89 6.64 1.86
N THR A 87 10.98 5.92 2.11
CA THR A 87 12.25 6.49 2.58
C THR A 87 13.31 6.56 1.49
N GLY A 88 13.07 5.94 0.34
CA GLY A 88 14.03 5.94 -0.76
C GLY A 88 13.41 5.54 -2.08
N TYR A 89 14.08 6.02 -3.14
CA TYR A 89 13.73 5.74 -4.53
C TYR A 89 14.97 5.23 -5.26
N ARG A 90 14.77 4.28 -6.17
CA ARG A 90 15.81 3.78 -7.07
C ARG A 90 15.24 3.57 -8.46
N THR A 91 16.12 3.72 -9.45
CA THR A 91 15.79 3.47 -10.85
C THR A 91 16.20 2.06 -11.24
N PHE A 92 15.27 1.26 -11.73
CA PHE A 92 15.51 -0.07 -12.30
C PHE A 92 15.02 -0.10 -13.74
N GLY A 93 15.90 -0.37 -14.70
CA GLY A 93 15.51 -0.44 -16.11
C GLY A 93 14.81 0.83 -16.62
N GLY A 94 15.17 2.01 -16.09
CA GLY A 94 14.53 3.28 -16.43
C GLY A 94 13.27 3.63 -15.63
N LEU A 95 12.78 2.73 -14.78
CA LEU A 95 11.63 2.97 -13.90
C LEU A 95 12.09 3.45 -12.53
N ASN A 96 11.68 4.66 -12.13
CA ASN A 96 11.93 5.17 -10.79
C ASN A 96 10.84 4.66 -9.83
N ILE A 97 11.20 3.81 -8.87
CA ILE A 97 10.25 3.15 -7.96
C ILE A 97 10.55 3.49 -6.50
N PRO A 98 9.52 3.49 -5.62
CA PRO A 98 9.69 3.48 -4.16
C PRO A 98 10.51 2.25 -3.72
N SER A 99 11.80 2.41 -3.50
CA SER A 99 12.72 1.29 -3.29
C SER A 99 12.96 0.97 -1.82
N SER A 100 12.61 1.83 -0.89
CA SER A 100 12.70 1.53 0.53
C SER A 100 11.63 2.27 1.31
N GLY A 101 11.25 1.70 2.44
CA GLY A 101 10.24 2.29 3.30
C GLY A 101 9.97 1.47 4.53
N ARG A 102 8.98 1.93 5.30
CA ARG A 102 8.49 1.29 6.52
C ARG A 102 6.99 1.37 6.54
N LEU A 103 6.33 0.27 6.90
CA LEU A 103 4.88 0.20 7.02
C LEU A 103 4.49 -0.39 8.37
N GLY A 104 3.32 0.00 8.86
CA GLY A 104 2.84 -0.39 10.17
C GLY A 104 1.34 -0.18 10.34
N TRP A 105 0.85 -0.69 11.46
CA TRP A 105 -0.53 -0.52 11.89
C TRP A 105 -0.74 0.88 12.48
N ASN A 106 -1.98 1.34 12.48
CA ASN A 106 -2.38 2.61 13.07
C ASN A 106 -1.59 3.80 12.46
N PHE A 107 -1.21 3.71 11.18
CA PHE A 107 -0.50 4.81 10.51
C PHE A 107 -1.37 6.07 10.47
N GLY A 108 -0.77 7.23 10.78
CA GLY A 108 -1.47 8.52 10.81
C GLY A 108 -2.36 8.74 12.05
N ILE A 109 -2.48 7.75 12.93
CA ILE A 109 -3.11 7.87 14.24
C ILE A 109 -2.08 7.48 15.33
N ASP A 110 -2.36 7.84 16.58
CA ASP A 110 -1.44 7.77 17.73
C ASP A 110 -0.45 6.58 17.75
N ARG A 111 0.81 6.85 18.17
CA ARG A 111 1.90 5.87 18.43
C ARG A 111 2.44 5.05 17.25
N TRP A 112 2.29 5.51 16.01
CA TRP A 112 2.80 4.80 14.83
C TRP A 112 4.26 4.27 14.91
N PRO A 113 5.27 5.00 15.46
CA PRO A 113 6.64 4.47 15.54
C PRO A 113 6.75 3.13 16.28
N ASP A 114 5.89 2.87 17.27
CA ASP A 114 5.87 1.62 18.04
C ASP A 114 5.05 0.52 17.36
N GLN A 115 4.37 0.85 16.26
CA GLN A 115 3.45 -0.01 15.51
C GLN A 115 4.00 -0.34 14.10
N GLU A 116 5.28 -0.08 13.88
CA GLU A 116 6.00 -0.52 12.68
C GLU A 116 5.91 -2.04 12.56
N PHE A 117 5.38 -2.51 11.43
CA PHE A 117 5.22 -3.94 11.15
C PHE A 117 6.45 -4.48 10.42
N PHE A 118 6.96 -3.72 9.44
CA PHE A 118 8.15 -4.10 8.69
C PHE A 118 8.82 -2.91 8.02
N ARG A 119 10.08 -3.12 7.66
CA ARG A 119 10.84 -2.31 6.73
C ARG A 119 11.12 -3.12 5.49
N TYR A 120 11.24 -2.43 4.37
CA TYR A 120 11.59 -3.07 3.10
C TYR A 120 12.69 -2.30 2.38
N GLU A 121 13.44 -3.05 1.60
CA GLU A 121 14.31 -2.55 0.56
C GLU A 121 14.12 -3.42 -0.68
N ILE A 122 13.84 -2.80 -1.82
CA ILE A 122 13.80 -3.43 -3.13
C ILE A 122 15.20 -3.34 -3.71
N THR A 123 15.82 -4.50 -3.88
CA THR A 123 17.20 -4.62 -4.38
C THR A 123 17.26 -4.92 -5.87
N GLU A 124 16.19 -5.50 -6.43
CA GLU A 124 16.08 -5.84 -7.84
C GLU A 124 14.63 -5.79 -8.31
N LEU A 125 14.40 -5.36 -9.55
CA LEU A 125 13.11 -5.41 -10.24
C LEU A 125 13.26 -6.24 -11.52
N ARG A 126 12.44 -7.28 -11.66
CA ARG A 126 12.31 -8.07 -12.89
C ARG A 126 10.92 -7.86 -13.47
N THR A 127 10.85 -7.30 -14.68
CA THR A 127 9.60 -7.20 -15.44
C THR A 127 9.45 -8.47 -16.28
N ILE A 128 8.32 -9.16 -16.11
CA ILE A 128 7.89 -10.30 -16.95
C ILE A 128 7.32 -9.82 -18.28
#